data_AF-A0A958SPD7-F1
#
_entry.id   AF-A0A958SPD7-F1
#
_cell.length_a   1.000
_cell.length_b   1.000
_cell.length_c   1.000
_cell.angle_alpha   90.00
_cell.angle_beta   90.00
_cell.angle_gamma   90.00
#
_symmetry.space_group_name_H-M   'P 1'
#
loop_
_entity.id
_entity.type
_entity.pdbx_description
1 polymer ?
#
loop_
_entity_poly.entity_id
_entity_poly.type
_entity_poly.pdbx_seq_one_letter_code
_entity_poly.pdbx_strand_id
1 'polypeptide(L)' 'NKTESFKKDYEITRNEFGDLTEFYWPTSSSNIKYLVEYKYDEQGNWTSIKKIQIDGDKKKTTEIIKRKIKYLKN' A
#
# COMPACT_ATOMS: atom_id res chain seq x y z
N ASN A 1 4.83 -2.41 14.52
CA ASN A 1 3.94 -2.87 13.42
C ASN A 1 2.88 -3.79 13.99
N LYS A 2 1.60 -3.42 13.87
CA LYS A 2 0.45 -4.16 14.40
C LYS A 2 -0.22 -4.89 13.23
N THR A 3 -0.31 -6.22 13.30
CA THR A 3 -0.99 -7.06 12.30
C THR A 3 -2.39 -7.36 12.80
N GLU A 4 -3.40 -7.04 11.98
CA GLU A 4 -4.81 -7.33 12.28
C GLU A 4 -5.33 -8.36 11.27
N SER A 5 -5.97 -9.43 11.74
CA SER A 5 -6.46 -10.55 10.91
C SER A 5 -7.98 -10.69 11.09
N PHE A 6 -8.71 -10.55 9.98
CA PHE A 6 -10.17 -10.66 9.96
C PHE A 6 -10.56 -11.98 9.26
N LYS A 7 -11.53 -12.69 9.83
CA LYS A 7 -11.97 -14.04 9.40
C LYS A 7 -12.08 -14.19 7.87
N LYS A 8 -11.38 -15.20 7.35
CA LYS A 8 -11.15 -15.60 5.95
C LYS A 8 -10.38 -14.59 5.09
N ASP A 9 -9.10 -14.51 5.45
CA ASP A 9 -7.92 -14.59 4.58
C ASP A 9 -7.41 -13.30 3.91
N TYR A 10 -7.82 -12.10 4.35
CA TYR A 10 -7.08 -10.89 4.02
C TYR A 10 -6.15 -10.50 5.18
N GLU A 11 -4.86 -10.62 4.94
CA GLU A 11 -3.82 -10.07 5.81
C GLU A 11 -3.48 -8.67 5.31
N ILE A 12 -3.50 -7.68 6.20
CA ILE A 12 -3.05 -6.32 5.89
C ILE A 12 -1.96 -5.89 6.86
N THR A 13 -1.00 -5.15 6.35
CA THR A 13 0.02 -4.46 7.15
C THR A 13 -0.09 -2.96 6.91
N ARG A 14 0.10 -2.19 7.98
CA ARG A 14 0.14 -0.74 7.94
C ARG A 14 1.47 -0.21 8.48
N ASN A 15 1.90 0.95 8.00
CA ASN A 15 3.02 1.69 8.59
C ASN A 15 2.57 2.48 9.83
N GLU A 16 3.49 3.26 10.41
CA GLU A 16 3.25 4.13 11.57
C GLU A 16 2.25 5.28 11.31
N PHE A 17 2.09 5.70 10.05
CA PHE A 17 1.10 6.68 9.61
C PHE A 17 -0.30 6.09 9.42
N GLY A 18 -0.45 4.77 9.58
CA GLY A 18 -1.70 4.04 9.35
C GLY A 18 -1.97 3.70 7.88
N ASP A 19 -1.04 4.01 6.98
CA ASP A 19 -1.15 3.72 5.56
C ASP A 19 -0.95 2.23 5.27
N LEU A 20 -1.75 1.68 4.35
CA LEU A 20 -1.72 0.28 3.95
C LEU A 20 -0.46 -0.03 3.15
N THR A 21 0.52 -0.75 3.71
CA THR A 21 1.79 -1.06 3.03
C THR A 21 1.80 -2.42 2.35
N GLU A 22 0.99 -3.35 2.84
CA GLU A 22 0.92 -4.70 2.31
C GLU A 22 -0.49 -5.23 2.49
N PHE A 23 -0.99 -5.94 1.48
CA PHE A 23 -2.19 -6.73 1.65
C PHE A 23 -2.19 -7.99 0.80
N TYR A 24 -2.80 -9.04 1.32
CA TYR A 24 -3.04 -10.28 0.62
C TYR A 24 -4.49 -10.32 0.16
N TRP A 25 -4.69 -10.64 -1.12
CA TRP A 25 -6.01 -10.83 -1.71
C TRP A 25 -6.12 -12.24 -2.28
N PRO A 26 -6.63 -13.20 -1.48
CA PRO A 26 -6.83 -14.56 -1.96
C PRO A 26 -7.97 -14.53 -2.99
N THR A 27 -7.63 -14.81 -4.24
CA THR A 27 -8.64 -15.13 -5.25
C THR A 27 -8.80 -16.65 -5.31
N SER A 28 -9.91 -17.14 -5.85
CA SER A 28 -10.17 -18.58 -5.99
C SER A 28 -9.10 -19.35 -6.78
N SER A 29 -8.22 -18.66 -7.50
CA SER A 29 -7.19 -19.25 -8.36
C SER A 29 -5.75 -18.80 -8.07
N SER A 30 -5.52 -17.79 -7.22
CA SER A 30 -4.16 -17.34 -6.87
C SER A 30 -4.09 -16.54 -5.56
N ASN A 31 -2.98 -16.75 -4.85
CA ASN A 31 -2.60 -15.98 -3.66
C ASN A 31 -1.82 -14.75 -4.11
N ILE A 32 -2.55 -13.67 -4.41
CA ILE A 32 -1.94 -12.43 -4.86
C ILE A 32 -1.58 -11.59 -3.63
N LYS A 33 -0.31 -11.18 -3.55
CA LYS A 33 0.17 -10.20 -2.58
C LYS A 33 0.31 -8.84 -3.25
N TYR A 34 -0.05 -7.78 -2.56
CA TYR A 34 0.19 -6.42 -3.00
C TYR A 34 1.09 -5.70 -2.01
N LEU A 35 2.09 -5.00 -2.53
CA LEU A 35 2.88 -4.02 -1.79
C LEU A 35 2.49 -2.62 -2.24
N VAL A 36 2.44 -1.69 -1.29
CA VAL A 36 2.19 -0.27 -1.56
C VAL A 36 3.36 0.53 -0.99
N GLU A 37 4.11 1.15 -1.88
CA GLU A 37 5.21 2.03 -1.53
C GLU A 37 4.70 3.47 -1.51
N TYR A 38 5.06 4.20 -0.46
CA TYR A 38 4.67 5.60 -0.27
C TYR A 38 5.89 6.52 -0.33
N LYS A 39 5.70 7.73 -0.83
CA LYS A 39 6.59 8.87 -0.60
C LYS A 39 5.83 9.94 0.13
N TYR A 40 6.46 10.54 1.14
CA TYR A 40 5.89 11.61 1.95
C TYR A 40 6.64 12.92 1.71
N ASP A 41 5.95 14.04 1.95
CA ASP A 41 6.62 15.32 2.11
C ASP A 41 7.04 15.57 3.56
N GLU A 42 7.63 16.74 3.81
CA GLU A 42 8.14 17.15 5.13
C GLU A 42 7.05 17.29 6.20
N GLN A 43 5.76 17.38 5.81
CA GLN A 43 4.63 17.48 6.73
C GLN A 43 3.96 16.11 6.97
N GLY A 44 4.55 15.02 6.46
CA GLY A 44 4.02 13.68 6.61
C GLY A 44 2.83 13.37 5.68
N ASN A 45 2.56 14.22 4.69
CA ASN A 45 1.53 13.94 3.70
C ASN A 45 2.11 13.12 2.56
N TRP A 46 1.43 12.05 2.16
CA TRP A 46 1.91 11.26 1.03
C TRP A 46 1.75 12.03 -0.29
N THR A 47 2.81 12.04 -1.09
CA THR A 47 2.90 12.70 -2.39
C THR A 47 2.92 11.71 -3.55
N SER A 48 3.24 10.44 -3.27
CA SER A 48 3.20 9.38 -4.27
C SER A 48 2.85 8.05 -3.63
N ILE A 49 2.07 7.25 -4.34
CA ILE A 49 1.92 5.82 -4.08
C ILE A 49 2.33 5.02 -5.30
N LYS A 50 2.89 3.83 -5.07
CA LYS A 50 3.18 2.83 -6.09
C LYS A 50 2.72 1.47 -5.60
N LYS A 51 1.78 0.87 -6.34
CA LYS A 51 1.20 -0.43 -6.00
C LYS A 51 1.82 -1.52 -6.86
N ILE A 52 2.39 -2.52 -6.20
CA ILE A 52 3.09 -3.63 -6.83
C ILE A 52 2.32 -4.90 -6.51
N GLN A 53 1.84 -5.57 -7.54
CA GLN A 53 1.29 -6.92 -7.45
C GLN A 53 2.43 -7.93 -7.47
N ILE A 54 2.36 -8.91 -6.59
CA ILE A 54 3.28 -10.04 -6.46
C ILE A 54 2.45 -11.32 -6.60
N ASP A 55 2.79 -12.11 -7.61
CA ASP A 55 2.18 -13.41 -7.91
C ASP A 55 3.30 -14.44 -8.05
N GLY A 56 3.59 -15.15 -6.96
CA GLY A 56 4.82 -15.94 -6.81
C GLY A 56 6.07 -15.06 -6.99
N ASP A 57 6.93 -15.42 -7.95
CA ASP A 57 8.15 -14.66 -8.27
C ASP A 57 7.90 -13.45 -9.18
N LYS A 58 6.70 -13.31 -9.76
CA LYS A 58 6.38 -12.22 -10.67
C LYS A 58 6.00 -10.97 -9.91
N LYS A 59 6.69 -9.86 -10.19
CA LYS A 59 6.35 -8.53 -9.67
C LYS A 59 5.88 -7.64 -10.80
N LYS A 60 4.71 -7.02 -10.65
CA LYS A 60 4.14 -6.09 -11.62
C LYS A 60 3.70 -4.81 -10.92
N THR A 61 4.22 -3.66 -11.35
CA THR A 61 3.63 -2.38 -10.92
C THR A 61 2.27 -2.23 -11.59
N THR A 62 1.23 -2.10 -10.79
CA THR A 62 -0.16 -1.99 -11.26
C THR A 62 -0.64 -0.55 -11.26
N GLU A 63 -0.09 0.28 -10.38
CA GLU A 63 -0.55 1.64 -10.20
C GLU A 63 0.59 2.53 -9.70
N ILE A 64 0.65 3.75 -10.23
CA ILE A 64 1.49 4.83 -9.71
C ILE A 64 0.61 6.09 -9.69
N ILE A 65 0.35 6.61 -8.50
CA ILE A 65 -0.38 7.88 -8.32
C ILE A 65 0.57 8.90 -7.70
N LYS A 66 0.50 10.14 -8.20
CA LYS A 66 1.26 11.27 -7.69
C LYS A 66 0.32 12.42 -7.36
N ARG A 67 0.64 13.15 -6.30
CA ARG A 67 -0.10 14.33 -5.83
C ARG A 67 0.82 15.53 -5.75
N LYS A 68 0.29 16.70 -6.08
CA LYS A 68 0.91 17.99 -5.80
C LYS A 68 0.10 18.67 -4.70
N ILE A 69 0.70 18.84 -3.54
CA ILE A 69 0.06 19.45 -2.38
C ILE A 69 0.45 20.93 -2.36
N LYS A 70 -0.52 21.82 -2.19
CA LYS A 70 -0.30 23.27 -2.04
C LYS A 70 -0.68 23.66 -0.63
N TYR A 71 0.30 24.16 0.12
CA TYR A 71 0.09 24.72 1.44
C TYR A 71 -0.29 26.19 1.32
N LEU A 72 -1.38 26.58 1.99
CA LEU A 72 -1.72 27.97 2.16
C LEU A 72 -0.87 28.50 3.32
N LYS A 73 -0.21 29.64 3.11
CA LYS A 73 0.47 30.34 4.19
C LYS A 73 -0.61 30.98 5.07
N ASN A 74 -0.57 30.68 6.36
CA ASN A 74 -1.29 31.44 7.38
C ASN A 74 -0.51 32.72 7.70
#